data_AF-A0AAW6KG62-F1
#
_entry.id   AF-A0AAW6KG62-F1
#
_cell.length_a   1.000
_cell.length_b   1.000
_cell.length_c   1.000
_cell.angle_alpha   90.00
_cell.angle_beta   90.00
_cell.angle_gamma   90.00
#
_symmetry.space_group_name_H-M   'P 1'
#
loop_
_entity.id
_entity.type
_entity.pdbx_description
1 polymer ?
#
loop_
_entity_poly.entity_id
_entity_poly.type
_entity_poly.pdbx_seq_one_letter_code
_entity_poly.pdbx_strand_id
1 'polypeptide(L)'
;MKELQKKIETSIIFITHDLGVVANVADRVAVMYAGQIVEIGTVDEIFYNPKHPYTWGLLASMPSLDNDGDEELMAIPGSPPDLTNPPKGDAFALRSPYAMKIDFEQEPPMFKISDTHYVKSWLLHPDAPKVEPPAAVKSKMKEFRNQYEKPVEVKEGE
;
A
#
# COMPACT_ATOMS: atom_id res chain seq x y z
N MET A 1 -21.76 10.13 7.41
CA MET A 1 -20.97 10.86 6.39
C MET A 1 -21.33 10.45 4.97
N LYS A 2 -21.29 9.17 4.60
CA LYS A 2 -21.69 8.70 3.25
C LYS A 2 -23.08 9.20 2.80
N GLU A 3 -24.05 9.23 3.71
CA GLU A 3 -25.39 9.78 3.42
C GLU A 3 -25.37 11.29 3.14
N LEU A 4 -24.58 12.05 3.91
CA LEU A 4 -24.45 13.50 3.73
C LEU A 4 -23.77 13.82 2.40
N GLN A 5 -22.70 13.08 2.06
CA GLN A 5 -22.01 13.19 0.78
C GLN A 5 -22.96 12.96 -0.40
N LYS A 6 -23.75 11.88 -0.36
CA LYS A 6 -24.75 11.56 -1.41
C LYS A 6 -25.83 12.64 -1.51
N LYS A 7 -26.23 13.22 -0.39
CA LYS A 7 -27.27 14.26 -0.34
C LYS A 7 -26.83 15.60 -0.91
N ILE A 8 -25.54 15.91 -0.84
CA ILE A 8 -24.98 17.20 -1.29
C ILE A 8 -24.15 17.09 -2.58
N GLU A 9 -24.13 15.91 -3.21
CA GLU A 9 -23.42 15.61 -4.46
C GLU A 9 -21.98 16.14 -4.50
N THR A 10 -21.24 15.94 -3.40
CA THR A 10 -19.86 16.43 -3.27
C THR A 10 -18.83 15.31 -3.23
N SER A 11 -17.59 15.64 -3.59
CA SER A 11 -16.43 14.78 -3.37
C SER A 11 -15.79 15.13 -2.03
N ILE A 12 -15.39 14.11 -1.27
CA ILE A 12 -14.73 14.29 0.04
C ILE A 12 -13.37 13.61 -0.01
N ILE A 13 -12.33 14.36 0.33
CA ILE A 13 -11.01 13.81 0.64
C ILE A 13 -10.89 13.77 2.15
N PHE A 14 -10.66 12.57 2.70
CA PHE A 14 -10.45 12.36 4.12
C PHE A 14 -9.02 11.90 4.36
N ILE A 15 -8.35 12.51 5.33
CA ILE A 15 -6.95 12.20 5.68
C ILE A 15 -6.95 11.65 7.11
N THR A 16 -6.47 10.41 7.27
CA THR A 16 -6.37 9.74 8.56
C THR A 16 -5.17 8.81 8.59
N HIS A 17 -4.70 8.49 9.80
CA HIS A 17 -3.69 7.46 10.05
C HIS A 17 -4.32 6.09 10.39
N ASP A 18 -5.63 6.06 10.65
CA ASP A 18 -6.36 4.86 11.05
C ASP A 18 -7.05 4.22 9.85
N LEU A 19 -6.50 3.11 9.36
CA LEU A 19 -7.06 2.33 8.27
C LEU A 19 -8.43 1.72 8.64
N GLY A 20 -8.72 1.42 9.91
CA GLY A 20 -10.00 0.86 10.33
C GLY A 20 -11.18 1.80 10.03
N VAL A 21 -10.95 3.10 10.14
CA VAL A 21 -11.94 4.13 9.76
C VAL A 21 -12.10 4.20 8.24
N VAL A 22 -11.01 4.05 7.49
CA VAL A 22 -11.00 4.13 6.02
C VAL A 22 -11.89 3.06 5.39
N ALA A 23 -11.86 1.83 5.90
CA ALA A 23 -12.63 0.69 5.36
C ALA A 23 -14.14 0.96 5.23
N ASN A 24 -14.71 1.77 6.13
CA ASN A 24 -16.15 2.04 6.15
C ASN A 24 -16.55 3.30 5.36
N VAL A 25 -15.62 4.24 5.16
CA VAL A 25 -15.94 5.59 4.71
C VAL A 25 -15.46 5.88 3.30
N ALA A 26 -14.35 5.29 2.86
CA ALA A 26 -13.76 5.59 1.57
C ALA A 26 -14.31 4.68 0.44
N ASP A 27 -14.17 5.16 -0.80
CA ASP A 27 -14.31 4.35 -2.01
C ASP A 27 -12.93 4.00 -2.60
N ARG A 28 -11.98 4.94 -2.48
CA ARG A 28 -10.57 4.82 -2.87
C ARG A 28 -9.65 5.23 -1.73
N VAL A 29 -8.47 4.62 -1.68
CA VAL A 29 -7.46 4.84 -0.63
C VAL A 29 -6.13 5.11 -1.30
N ALA A 30 -5.47 6.20 -0.91
CA ALA A 30 -4.09 6.48 -1.25
C ALA A 30 -3.24 6.35 0.02
N VAL A 31 -2.33 5.38 0.03
CA VAL A 31 -1.34 5.19 1.09
C VAL A 31 -0.14 6.05 0.75
N MET A 32 0.26 6.89 1.70
CA MET A 32 1.39 7.80 1.54
C MET A 32 2.53 7.44 2.48
N TYR A 33 3.76 7.59 2.01
CA TYR A 33 4.97 7.48 2.80
C TYR A 33 5.99 8.53 2.35
N ALA A 34 6.67 9.18 3.29
CA ALA A 34 7.71 10.18 2.99
C ALA A 34 7.27 11.28 1.98
N GLY A 35 5.99 11.68 2.03
CA GLY A 35 5.42 12.69 1.14
C GLY A 35 5.01 12.19 -0.25
N GLN A 36 5.14 10.89 -0.53
CA GLN A 36 4.81 10.29 -1.82
C GLN A 36 3.63 9.31 -1.68
N ILE A 37 2.80 9.18 -2.72
CA ILE A 37 1.82 8.09 -2.80
C ILE A 37 2.60 6.83 -3.19
N VAL A 38 2.60 5.84 -2.30
CA VAL A 38 3.29 4.56 -2.52
C VAL A 38 2.34 3.46 -2.99
N GLU A 39 1.05 3.61 -2.70
CA GLU A 39 0.02 2.70 -3.18
C GLU A 39 -1.33 3.43 -3.25
N ILE A 40 -2.09 3.24 -4.32
CA ILE A 40 -3.44 3.79 -4.46
C ILE A 40 -4.35 2.78 -5.14
N GLY A 41 -5.55 2.60 -4.62
CA GLY A 41 -6.51 1.60 -5.08
C GLY A 41 -7.93 1.90 -4.63
N THR A 42 -8.87 1.04 -5.00
CA THR A 42 -10.13 0.91 -4.25
C THR A 42 -9.85 0.45 -2.82
N VAL A 43 -10.81 0.66 -1.91
CA VAL A 43 -10.69 0.13 -0.53
C VAL A 43 -10.41 -1.37 -0.55
N ASP A 44 -11.13 -2.14 -1.36
CA ASP A 44 -10.95 -3.59 -1.40
C ASP A 44 -9.56 -3.99 -1.89
N GLU A 45 -9.02 -3.32 -2.92
CA GLU A 45 -7.67 -3.58 -3.42
C GLU A 45 -6.60 -3.33 -2.35
N ILE A 46 -6.72 -2.23 -1.60
CA ILE A 46 -5.75 -1.90 -0.55
C ILE A 46 -5.86 -2.86 0.64
N PHE A 47 -7.06 -3.26 1.06
CA PHE A 47 -7.23 -4.10 2.25
C PHE A 47 -6.99 -5.59 1.99
N TYR A 48 -7.33 -6.06 0.79
CA TYR A 48 -7.39 -7.49 0.50
C TYR A 48 -6.44 -7.94 -0.62
N ASN A 49 -5.80 -7.01 -1.34
CA ASN A 49 -4.73 -7.31 -2.30
C ASN A 49 -3.57 -6.30 -2.27
N PRO A 50 -3.11 -5.85 -1.08
CA PRO A 50 -2.04 -4.86 -0.99
C PRO A 50 -0.76 -5.39 -1.66
N LYS A 51 -0.02 -4.49 -2.30
CA LYS A 51 1.23 -4.84 -3.02
C LYS A 51 2.47 -4.15 -2.45
N HIS A 52 2.33 -3.02 -1.77
CA HIS A 52 3.48 -2.30 -1.25
C HIS A 52 3.91 -2.85 0.13
N PRO A 53 5.20 -3.11 0.37
CA PRO A 53 5.72 -3.53 1.68
C PRO A 53 5.30 -2.66 2.86
N TYR A 54 5.23 -1.34 2.65
CA TYR A 54 4.73 -0.41 3.66
C TYR A 54 3.25 -0.66 3.99
N THR A 55 2.39 -0.85 2.99
CA THR A 55 0.97 -1.17 3.18
C THR A 55 0.79 -2.50 3.88
N TRP A 56 1.63 -3.50 3.57
CA TRP A 56 1.67 -4.77 4.31
C TRP A 56 1.95 -4.56 5.80
N GLY A 57 2.95 -3.74 6.12
CA GLY A 57 3.27 -3.37 7.49
C GLY A 57 2.11 -2.69 8.21
N LEU A 58 1.42 -1.75 7.54
CA LEU A 58 0.25 -1.07 8.11
C LEU A 58 -0.88 -2.06 8.43
N LEU A 59 -1.21 -2.96 7.51
CA LEU A 59 -2.28 -3.95 7.70
C LEU A 59 -1.92 -5.04 8.72
N ALA A 60 -0.64 -5.40 8.84
CA ALA A 60 -0.14 -6.31 9.86
C ALA A 60 -0.12 -5.68 11.26
N SER A 61 -0.06 -4.35 11.36
CA SER A 61 -0.22 -3.62 12.62
C SER A 61 -1.68 -3.41 13.04
N MET A 62 -2.66 -3.76 12.20
CA MET A 62 -4.07 -3.59 12.51
C MET A 62 -4.68 -4.80 13.21
N PRO A 63 -5.42 -4.62 14.32
CA PRO A 63 -6.20 -5.68 14.94
C PRO A 63 -7.25 -6.21 13.95
N SER A 64 -7.34 -7.53 13.84
CA SER A 64 -8.44 -8.20 13.13
C SER A 64 -9.66 -8.27 14.04
N LEU A 65 -10.85 -7.99 13.50
CA LEU A 65 -12.12 -8.18 14.23
C LEU A 65 -12.57 -9.65 14.24
N ASP A 66 -12.06 -10.45 13.30
CA ASP A 66 -12.53 -11.81 13.01
C ASP A 66 -11.70 -12.91 13.69
N ASN A 67 -10.61 -12.56 14.39
CA ASN A 67 -9.73 -13.52 15.06
C ASN A 67 -9.72 -13.30 16.57
N ASP A 68 -9.84 -14.40 17.33
CA ASP A 68 -9.89 -14.46 18.80
C ASP A 68 -8.53 -14.10 19.46
N GLY A 69 -7.99 -12.91 19.21
CA GLY A 69 -6.89 -12.32 19.98
C GLY A 69 -5.48 -12.91 19.80
N ASP A 70 -5.32 -14.01 19.05
CA ASP A 70 -4.04 -14.73 18.89
C ASP A 70 -3.16 -14.24 17.70
N GLU A 71 -3.56 -13.20 16.97
CA GLU A 71 -2.70 -12.62 15.92
C GLU A 71 -1.65 -11.65 16.52
N GLU A 72 -0.37 -12.00 16.39
CA GLU A 72 0.74 -11.15 16.81
C GLU A 72 0.84 -9.91 15.90
N LEU A 73 0.55 -8.73 16.47
CA LEU A 73 0.64 -7.45 15.75
C LEU A 73 2.09 -7.12 15.46
N MET A 74 2.41 -6.96 14.17
CA MET A 74 3.76 -6.59 13.74
C MET A 74 3.86 -5.10 13.48
N ALA A 75 4.67 -4.41 14.28
CA ALA A 75 5.02 -3.02 14.04
C ALA A 75 6.10 -2.90 12.95
N ILE A 76 6.02 -1.83 12.15
CA ILE A 76 7.06 -1.51 11.16
C ILE A 76 8.32 -1.02 11.90
N PRO A 77 9.46 -1.71 11.79
CA PRO A 77 10.66 -1.36 12.54
C PRO A 77 11.26 -0.01 12.10
N GLY A 78 12.10 0.54 12.97
CA GLY A 78 12.87 1.76 12.71
C GLY A 78 12.04 3.06 12.70
N SER A 79 12.72 4.16 12.39
CA SER A 79 12.13 5.51 12.32
C SER A 79 11.93 5.94 10.87
N PRO A 80 10.94 6.79 10.56
CA PRO A 80 10.81 7.42 9.24
C PRO A 80 12.09 8.16 8.81
N PRO A 81 12.35 8.29 7.49
CA PRO A 81 13.51 9.00 6.98
C PRO A 81 13.43 10.50 7.28
N ASP A 82 14.60 11.13 7.34
CA ASP A 82 14.71 12.59 7.38
C ASP A 82 14.44 13.16 5.98
N LEU A 83 13.38 13.96 5.85
CA LEU A 83 12.98 14.56 4.57
C LEU A 83 13.80 15.81 4.22
N THR A 84 14.64 16.33 5.12
CA THR A 84 15.59 17.41 4.80
C THR A 84 16.81 16.90 4.03
N ASN A 85 17.11 15.61 4.16
CA ASN A 85 18.12 14.89 3.38
C ASN A 85 17.55 13.53 2.96
N PRO A 86 16.63 13.51 1.98
CA PRO A 86 15.91 12.30 1.62
C PRO A 86 16.84 11.22 1.08
N PRO A 87 16.50 9.93 1.28
CA PRO A 87 17.26 8.83 0.70
C PRO A 87 17.27 8.92 -0.82
N LYS A 88 18.33 8.39 -1.43
CA LYS A 88 18.54 8.45 -2.88
C LYS A 88 17.56 7.55 -3.67
N GLY A 89 17.23 6.39 -3.11
CA GLY A 89 16.29 5.44 -3.71
C GLY A 89 14.92 5.47 -3.04
N ASP A 90 14.23 4.33 -2.99
CA ASP A 90 12.95 4.16 -2.29
C ASP A 90 13.07 4.64 -0.83
N ALA A 91 12.21 5.59 -0.45
CA ALA A 91 12.15 6.12 0.89
C ALA A 91 11.88 5.04 1.97
N PHE A 92 11.21 3.95 1.60
CA PHE A 92 10.90 2.86 2.52
C PHE A 92 12.01 1.79 2.62
N ALA A 93 13.05 1.85 1.77
CA ALA A 93 14.08 0.81 1.69
C ALA A 93 14.75 0.47 3.04
N LEU A 94 15.04 1.48 3.87
CA LEU A 94 15.70 1.29 5.16
C LEU A 94 14.83 0.56 6.22
N ARG A 95 13.52 0.50 6.01
CA ARG A 95 12.56 -0.10 6.94
C ARG A 95 11.86 -1.33 6.36
N SER A 96 12.02 -1.56 5.06
CA SER A 96 11.46 -2.72 4.37
C SER A 96 12.36 -3.94 4.60
N PRO A 97 11.86 -5.03 5.20
CA PRO A 97 12.60 -6.30 5.23
C PRO A 97 12.71 -6.95 3.85
N TYR A 98 12.04 -6.37 2.84
CA TYR A 98 12.00 -6.84 1.46
C TYR A 98 12.82 -5.95 0.51
N ALA A 99 13.59 -4.99 1.05
CA ALA A 99 14.40 -4.09 0.24
C ALA A 99 15.47 -4.85 -0.57
N MET A 100 15.55 -4.53 -1.86
CA MET A 100 16.57 -4.98 -2.79
C MET A 100 17.68 -3.93 -2.91
N LYS A 101 18.78 -4.30 -3.56
CA LYS A 101 19.90 -3.36 -3.80
C LYS A 101 19.46 -2.12 -4.57
N ILE A 102 18.60 -2.28 -5.57
CA ILE A 102 18.10 -1.17 -6.39
C ILE A 102 17.27 -0.17 -5.58
N ASP A 103 16.54 -0.61 -4.53
CA ASP A 103 15.76 0.27 -3.66
C ASP A 103 16.64 1.30 -2.93
N PHE A 104 17.93 1.02 -2.71
CA PHE A 104 18.86 1.98 -2.10
C PHE A 104 19.50 2.94 -3.11
N GLU A 105 19.40 2.63 -4.41
CA GLU A 105 20.10 3.35 -5.48
C GLU A 105 19.16 4.22 -6.32
N GLN A 106 17.92 3.78 -6.52
CA GLN A 106 16.94 4.39 -7.41
C GLN A 106 15.52 4.30 -6.85
N GLU A 107 14.75 5.37 -7.08
CA GLU A 107 13.33 5.43 -6.78
C GLU A 107 12.53 4.50 -7.71
N PRO A 108 11.62 3.67 -7.19
CA PRO A 108 10.79 2.81 -8.01
C PRO A 108 9.84 3.62 -8.88
N PRO A 109 9.59 3.19 -10.13
CA PRO A 109 8.52 3.76 -10.93
C PRO A 109 7.16 3.34 -10.35
N MET A 110 6.11 4.00 -10.81
CA MET A 110 4.74 3.61 -10.49
C MET A 110 4.34 2.44 -11.39
N PHE A 111 3.88 1.33 -10.80
CA PHE A 111 3.34 0.19 -11.53
C PHE A 111 1.83 0.17 -11.46
N LYS A 112 1.17 0.01 -12.61
CA LYS A 112 -0.27 -0.23 -12.74
C LYS A 112 -0.57 -1.72 -12.62
N ILE A 113 -1.38 -2.09 -11.63
CA ILE A 113 -1.83 -3.47 -11.36
C ILE A 113 -3.22 -3.71 -11.95
N SER A 114 -4.10 -2.72 -11.84
CA SER A 114 -5.44 -2.67 -12.41
C SER A 114 -5.74 -1.24 -12.87
N ASP A 115 -6.93 -0.99 -13.42
CA ASP A 115 -7.35 0.37 -13.77
C ASP A 115 -7.39 1.34 -12.58
N THR A 116 -7.57 0.81 -11.37
CA THR A 116 -7.69 1.58 -10.13
C THR A 116 -6.50 1.43 -9.19
N HIS A 117 -5.67 0.39 -9.36
CA HIS A 117 -4.60 0.02 -8.44
C HIS A 117 -3.21 0.31 -9.00
N TYR A 118 -2.50 1.21 -8.32
CA TYR A 118 -1.14 1.63 -8.66
C TYR A 118 -0.23 1.51 -7.43
N VAL A 119 1.02 1.13 -7.66
CA VAL A 119 1.97 0.79 -6.60
C VAL A 119 3.37 1.24 -6.99
N LYS A 120 4.06 1.94 -6.10
CA LYS A 120 5.41 2.44 -6.33
C LYS A 120 6.44 1.53 -5.64
N SER A 121 6.78 0.37 -6.22
CA SER A 121 7.72 -0.58 -5.61
C SER A 121 8.46 -1.43 -6.64
N TRP A 122 9.77 -1.58 -6.45
CA TRP A 122 10.60 -2.45 -7.31
C TRP A 122 10.23 -3.94 -7.22
N LEU A 123 9.50 -4.38 -6.18
CA LEU A 123 9.02 -5.76 -6.07
C LEU A 123 8.07 -6.19 -7.19
N LEU A 124 7.50 -5.23 -7.93
CA LEU A 124 6.62 -5.48 -9.06
C LEU A 124 7.35 -5.55 -10.41
N HIS A 125 8.66 -5.26 -10.41
CA HIS A 125 9.48 -5.41 -11.60
C HIS A 125 9.57 -6.87 -12.03
N PRO A 126 9.58 -7.20 -13.33
CA PRO A 126 9.64 -8.59 -13.81
C PRO A 126 10.82 -9.41 -13.30
N ASP A 127 11.96 -8.75 -13.06
CA ASP A 127 13.20 -9.36 -12.55
C ASP A 127 13.29 -9.41 -11.02
N ALA A 128 12.27 -8.90 -10.31
CA ALA A 128 12.24 -8.92 -8.86
C ALA A 128 12.09 -10.37 -8.34
N PRO A 129 12.65 -10.68 -7.16
CA PRO A 129 12.40 -11.95 -6.51
C PRO A 129 10.92 -12.09 -6.16
N LYS A 130 10.40 -13.32 -6.25
CA LYS A 130 9.05 -13.61 -5.79
C LYS A 130 9.02 -13.55 -4.27
N VAL A 131 8.54 -12.43 -3.75
CA VAL A 131 8.33 -12.19 -2.34
C VAL A 131 6.87 -12.44 -2.00
N GLU A 132 6.64 -13.06 -0.85
CA GLU A 132 5.29 -13.22 -0.34
C GLU A 132 5.03 -12.27 0.84
N PRO A 133 3.80 -11.72 0.97
CA PRO A 133 3.45 -10.85 2.08
C PRO A 133 3.55 -11.56 3.45
N PRO A 134 3.64 -10.82 4.57
CA PRO A 134 3.57 -11.39 5.91
C PRO A 134 2.31 -12.25 6.12
N ALA A 135 2.37 -13.24 7.01
CA ALA A 135 1.25 -14.14 7.28
C ALA A 135 -0.04 -13.42 7.68
N ALA A 136 0.08 -12.38 8.51
CA ALA A 136 -1.04 -11.54 8.94
C ALA A 136 -1.73 -10.77 7.79
N VAL A 137 -1.01 -10.52 6.68
CA VAL A 137 -1.59 -9.93 5.47
C VAL A 137 -2.19 -11.02 4.60
N LYS A 138 -1.48 -12.12 4.40
CA LYS A 138 -1.95 -13.26 3.59
C LYS A 138 -3.28 -13.85 4.09
N SER A 139 -3.48 -13.95 5.41
CA SER A 139 -4.74 -14.46 5.98
C SER A 139 -5.95 -13.62 5.59
N LYS A 140 -5.74 -12.32 5.38
CA LYS A 140 -6.79 -11.36 4.99
C LYS A 140 -6.93 -11.22 3.48
N MET A 141 -5.96 -11.68 2.69
CA MET A 141 -6.01 -11.57 1.24
C MET A 141 -7.18 -12.37 0.68
N LYS A 142 -7.94 -11.76 -0.22
CA LYS A 142 -9.01 -12.44 -0.97
C LYS A 142 -8.51 -12.76 -2.37
N GLU A 143 -9.06 -13.78 -3.00
CA GLU A 143 -8.83 -14.00 -4.43
C GLU A 143 -9.46 -12.86 -5.22
N PHE A 144 -8.65 -11.89 -5.62
CA PHE A 144 -9.03 -10.98 -6.69
C PHE A 144 -8.86 -11.75 -7.98
N ARG A 145 -9.92 -11.78 -8.80
CA ARG A 145 -9.74 -12.17 -10.21
C ARG A 145 -8.75 -11.18 -10.79
N ASN A 146 -7.51 -11.60 -10.97
CA ASN A 146 -6.53 -10.90 -11.80
C ASN A 146 -7.15 -10.83 -13.19
N GLN A 147 -7.91 -9.77 -13.46
CA GLN A 147 -8.49 -9.49 -14.77
C GLN A 147 -7.44 -8.88 -15.71
N TYR A 148 -6.20 -8.69 -15.25
CA TYR A 148 -5.19 -7.92 -15.95
C TYR A 148 -3.88 -8.71 -16.08
N GLU A 149 -3.25 -8.56 -17.24
CA GLU A 149 -1.90 -9.04 -17.52
C GLU A 149 -0.89 -8.35 -16.58
N LYS A 150 0.33 -8.91 -16.48
CA LYS A 150 1.39 -8.54 -15.53
C LYS A 150 1.49 -7.03 -15.25
N PRO A 151 1.86 -6.60 -14.01
CA PRO A 151 2.03 -5.19 -13.66
C PRO A 151 2.80 -4.41 -14.73
N VAL A 152 2.25 -3.27 -15.16
CA VAL A 152 2.84 -2.44 -16.22
C VAL A 152 3.40 -1.17 -15.60
N GLU A 153 4.63 -0.82 -15.93
CA GLU A 153 5.23 0.45 -15.53
C GLU A 153 4.49 1.63 -16.18
N VAL A 154 4.06 2.59 -15.36
CA VAL A 154 3.46 3.84 -15.83
C VAL A 154 4.57 4.76 -16.28
N LYS A 155 4.59 5.13 -17.56
CA LYS A 155 5.54 6.10 -18.11
C LYS A 155 5.16 7.52 -17.66
N GLU A 156 6.13 8.32 -17.25
CA GLU A 156 5.88 9.73 -16.89
C GLU A 156 5.23 10.49 -18.06
N GLY A 157 3.99 10.96 -17.88
CA GLY A 157 3.26 11.79 -18.85
C GLY A 157 1.88 11.30 -19.30
N GLU A 158 1.39 10.16 -18.78
CA GLU A 158 0.02 9.63 -19.01
C GLU A 158 -0.89 9.76 -17.78
#